data_AF-A0A7C2TMI0-F1
#
_entry.id   AF-A0A7C2TMI0-F1
#
_cell.length_a   1.000
_cell.length_b   1.000
_cell.length_c   1.000
_cell.angle_alpha   90.00
_cell.angle_beta   90.00
_cell.angle_gamma   90.00
#
_symmetry.space_group_name_H-M   'P 1'
#
loop_
_entity.id
_entity.type
_entity.pdbx_description
1 polymer ?
#
loop_
_entity_poly.entity_id
_entity_poly.type
_entity_poly.pdbx_seq_one_letter_code
_entity_poly.pdbx_strand_id
1 'polypeptide(L)'
;MSSLIKEYNTTSELQDDIDAKIKEVEQRINEYSKKIGERLRSDKELENDDPNILQIKEAMEGTKDEKDPKNKNRKKKASKKKDSKWFDINGIYIYNGTSSTGELEIYFKALETLKHEHENLIMTKKSLDSLVEKGLKEHLGCVVLHNYGSSPEIVLRQTKKVSKKFAYESILYVNCEPEKIILNR
;
A
#
# COMPACT_ATOMS: atom_id res chain seq x y z
N MET A 1 0.25 -10.65 -2.61
CA MET A 1 -0.26 -9.77 -1.55
C MET A 1 0.92 -9.32 -0.71
N SER A 2 1.22 -8.02 -0.70
CA SER A 2 2.21 -7.47 0.22
C SER A 2 1.68 -7.61 1.65
N SER A 3 2.54 -7.98 2.60
CA SER A 3 2.17 -8.04 4.00
C SER A 3 1.81 -6.65 4.51
N LEU A 4 0.75 -6.56 5.32
CA LEU A 4 0.28 -5.31 5.93
C LEU A 4 1.39 -4.66 6.80
N ILE A 5 2.16 -5.51 7.48
CA ILE A 5 3.31 -5.12 8.28
C ILE A 5 4.57 -5.64 7.57
N LYS A 6 5.59 -4.78 7.47
CA LYS A 6 6.91 -5.16 6.96
C LYS A 6 8.00 -4.64 7.90
N GLU A 7 8.96 -5.51 8.21
CA GLU A 7 10.13 -5.17 9.02
C GLU A 7 11.34 -4.97 8.11
N TYR A 8 12.15 -3.97 8.43
CA TYR A 8 13.40 -3.61 7.73
C TYR A 8 14.52 -3.57 8.77
N ASN A 9 15.70 -4.06 8.39
CA ASN A 9 16.85 -4.07 9.29
C ASN A 9 17.52 -2.70 9.38
N THR A 10 17.36 -1.88 8.35
CA THR A 10 17.93 -0.53 8.26
C THR A 10 16.92 0.49 7.70
N THR A 11 17.13 1.76 8.00
CA THR A 11 16.36 2.87 7.43
C THR A 11 16.63 3.00 5.93
N SER A 12 17.85 2.69 5.48
CA SER A 12 18.21 2.65 4.06
C SER A 12 17.39 1.61 3.29
N GLU A 13 17.20 0.40 3.85
CA GLU A 13 16.34 -0.63 3.23
C GLU A 13 14.89 -0.15 3.05
N LEU A 14 14.39 0.67 3.98
CA LEU A 14 13.07 1.28 3.84
C LEU A 14 13.02 2.32 2.72
N GLN A 15 14.04 3.17 2.59
CA GLN A 15 14.14 4.14 1.49
C GLN A 15 14.17 3.44 0.13
N ASP A 16 14.98 2.40 -0.01
CA ASP A 16 15.10 1.61 -1.25
C ASP A 16 13.79 0.92 -1.62
N ASP A 17 13.06 0.38 -0.63
CA ASP A 17 11.76 -0.26 -0.87
C ASP A 17 10.68 0.74 -1.26
N ILE A 18 10.68 1.95 -0.67
CA ILE A 18 9.78 3.03 -1.08
C ILE A 18 10.10 3.43 -2.53
N ASP A 19 11.37 3.52 -2.90
CA ASP A 19 11.78 3.84 -4.28
C ASP A 19 11.38 2.76 -5.29
N ALA A 20 11.51 1.49 -4.92
CA ALA A 20 11.04 0.38 -5.74
C ALA A 20 9.52 0.47 -5.96
N LYS A 21 8.75 0.76 -4.90
CA LYS A 21 7.30 0.93 -4.98
C LYS A 21 6.87 2.12 -5.81
N ILE A 22 7.57 3.26 -5.70
CA ILE A 22 7.29 4.44 -6.54
C ILE A 22 7.40 4.05 -8.03
N LYS A 23 8.49 3.37 -8.41
CA LYS A 23 8.69 2.90 -9.80
C LYS A 23 7.61 1.90 -10.24
N GLU A 24 7.23 0.98 -9.36
CA GLU A 24 6.17 0.00 -9.64
C GLU A 24 4.81 0.69 -9.87
N VAL A 25 4.45 1.67 -9.03
CA VAL A 25 3.22 2.43 -9.15
C VAL A 25 3.23 3.28 -10.43
N GLU A 26 4.35 3.94 -10.76
CA GLU A 26 4.51 4.68 -12.02
C GLU A 26 4.31 3.78 -13.24
N GLN A 27 4.88 2.57 -13.22
CA GLN A 27 4.66 1.60 -14.28
C GLN A 27 3.18 1.26 -14.43
N ARG A 28 2.47 0.97 -13.32
CA ARG A 28 1.03 0.69 -13.34
C ARG A 28 0.19 1.86 -13.85
N ILE A 29 0.52 3.09 -13.45
CA ILE A 29 -0.13 4.31 -13.95
C ILE A 29 0.01 4.39 -15.47
N ASN A 30 1.21 4.14 -16.00
CA ASN A 30 1.47 4.16 -17.44
C ASN A 30 0.71 3.04 -18.18
N GLU A 31 0.69 1.83 -17.62
CA GLU A 31 -0.06 0.70 -18.17
C GLU A 31 -1.56 1.00 -18.26
N TYR A 32 -2.16 1.55 -17.19
CA TYR A 32 -3.58 1.90 -17.20
C TYR A 32 -3.88 3.08 -18.12
N SER A 33 -2.99 4.08 -18.18
CA SER A 33 -3.11 5.19 -19.14
C SER A 33 -3.07 4.69 -20.59
N LYS A 34 -2.20 3.72 -20.89
CA LYS A 34 -2.12 3.08 -22.21
C LYS A 34 -3.40 2.32 -22.54
N LYS A 35 -3.92 1.51 -21.60
CA LYS A 35 -5.19 0.78 -21.76
C LYS A 35 -6.36 1.73 -22.02
N ILE A 36 -6.45 2.84 -21.29
CA ILE A 36 -7.45 3.89 -21.52
C ILE A 36 -7.33 4.44 -22.93
N GLY A 37 -6.12 4.83 -23.36
CA GLY A 37 -5.89 5.40 -24.68
C GLY A 37 -6.12 4.42 -25.85
N GLU A 38 -5.88 3.12 -25.64
CA GLU A 38 -6.21 2.06 -26.60
C GLU A 38 -7.73 1.87 -26.71
N ARG A 39 -8.42 1.86 -25.57
CA ARG A 39 -9.88 1.67 -25.51
C ARG A 39 -10.62 2.85 -26.13
N LEU A 40 -10.24 4.09 -25.78
CA LEU A 40 -10.81 5.32 -26.38
C LEU A 40 -10.68 5.39 -27.90
N ARG A 41 -9.62 4.80 -28.49
CA ARG A 41 -9.43 4.75 -29.95
C ARG A 41 -10.23 3.64 -30.62
N SER A 42 -10.52 2.57 -29.87
CA SER A 42 -11.21 1.38 -30.37
C SER A 42 -12.73 1.49 -30.23
N ASP A 43 -13.22 2.37 -29.36
CA ASP A 43 -14.64 2.53 -29.09
C ASP A 43 -15.35 3.31 -30.19
N LYS A 44 -16.07 2.55 -31.01
CA LYS A 44 -17.10 3.06 -31.95
C LYS A 44 -18.50 2.54 -31.62
N GLU A 45 -18.67 1.85 -30.49
CA GLU A 45 -19.92 1.16 -30.17
C GLU A 45 -20.88 2.05 -29.41
N LEU A 46 -22.12 2.11 -29.91
CA LEU A 46 -23.24 2.80 -29.29
C LEU A 46 -23.59 2.10 -27.97
N GLU A 47 -23.61 2.89 -26.91
CA GLU A 47 -23.94 2.47 -25.56
C GLU A 47 -25.42 2.06 -25.47
N ASN A 48 -25.68 0.76 -25.31
CA ASN A 48 -27.01 0.22 -25.05
C ASN A 48 -27.02 -0.50 -23.70
N ASP A 49 -28.11 -0.34 -22.95
CA ASP A 49 -28.33 -1.06 -21.70
C ASP A 49 -28.64 -2.54 -22.02
N ASP A 50 -28.07 -3.47 -21.26
CA ASP A 50 -28.31 -4.90 -21.48
C ASP A 50 -29.63 -5.33 -20.80
N PRO A 51 -30.60 -5.88 -21.54
CA PRO A 51 -31.88 -6.31 -20.99
C PRO A 51 -31.75 -7.40 -19.91
N ASN A 52 -30.70 -8.23 -19.94
CA ASN A 52 -30.46 -9.22 -18.89
C ASN A 52 -30.03 -8.56 -17.59
N ILE A 53 -29.22 -7.50 -17.67
CA ILE A 53 -28.75 -6.77 -16.48
C ILE A 53 -29.90 -5.99 -15.84
N LEU A 54 -30.80 -5.42 -16.66
CA LEU A 54 -32.05 -4.81 -16.20
C LEU A 54 -32.97 -5.82 -15.49
N GLN A 55 -33.13 -7.02 -16.03
CA GLN A 55 -33.94 -8.08 -15.38
C GLN A 55 -33.34 -8.55 -14.05
N ILE A 56 -32.01 -8.67 -13.96
CA ILE A 56 -31.33 -9.00 -12.70
C ILE A 56 -31.55 -7.90 -11.66
N LYS A 57 -31.47 -6.62 -12.08
CA LYS A 57 -31.77 -5.48 -11.21
C LYS A 57 -33.22 -5.52 -10.71
N GLU A 58 -34.18 -5.72 -11.61
CA GLU A 58 -35.61 -5.79 -11.26
C GLU A 58 -35.93 -6.97 -10.34
N ALA A 59 -35.34 -8.15 -10.59
CA ALA A 59 -35.50 -9.33 -9.75
C ALA A 59 -34.93 -9.12 -8.33
N MET A 60 -33.82 -8.38 -8.20
CA MET A 60 -33.20 -8.05 -6.91
C MET A 60 -33.91 -6.90 -6.16
N GLU A 61 -34.51 -5.95 -6.88
CA GLU A 61 -35.32 -4.88 -6.29
C GLU A 61 -36.71 -5.39 -5.88
N GLY A 62 -37.28 -6.31 -6.65
CA GLY A 62 -38.60 -6.93 -6.42
C GLY A 62 -38.70 -7.83 -5.18
N THR A 63 -37.59 -8.22 -4.55
CA THR A 63 -37.62 -9.00 -3.29
C THR A 63 -37.69 -8.13 -2.02
N LYS A 64 -37.79 -6.80 -2.13
CA LYS A 64 -37.82 -5.90 -0.95
C LYS A 64 -39.20 -5.55 -0.42
N ASP A 65 -40.28 -6.04 -1.03
CA ASP A 65 -41.66 -5.70 -0.64
C ASP A 65 -42.50 -6.92 -0.22
N GLU A 66 -42.01 -7.72 0.73
CA GLU A 66 -42.92 -8.47 1.61
C GLU A 66 -42.60 -8.25 3.10
N LYS A 67 -43.45 -7.41 3.69
CA LYS A 67 -43.93 -7.43 5.09
C LYS A 67 -42.96 -6.95 6.19
N ASP A 68 -42.98 -5.64 6.46
CA ASP A 68 -43.03 -5.17 7.85
C ASP A 68 -43.69 -3.76 7.99
N PRO A 69 -44.91 -3.62 8.54
CA PRO A 69 -45.65 -2.37 8.55
C PRO A 69 -45.22 -1.36 9.63
N LYS A 70 -44.03 -1.48 10.24
CA LYS A 70 -43.64 -0.69 11.43
C LYS A 70 -42.51 0.32 11.31
N ASN A 71 -41.95 0.58 10.12
CA ASN A 71 -40.84 1.54 9.99
C ASN A 71 -41.10 2.70 9.02
N LYS A 72 -42.15 3.48 9.28
CA LYS A 72 -42.53 4.67 8.49
C LYS A 72 -41.64 5.91 8.67
N ASN A 73 -40.57 5.86 9.48
CA ASN A 73 -39.84 7.06 9.90
C ASN A 73 -38.33 7.10 9.60
N ARG A 74 -37.88 6.50 8.50
CA ARG A 74 -36.57 6.88 7.90
C ARG A 74 -36.73 7.16 6.42
N LYS A 75 -37.37 8.30 6.12
CA LYS A 75 -37.29 8.93 4.80
C LYS A 75 -35.82 9.16 4.46
N LYS A 76 -35.34 8.27 3.57
CA LYS A 76 -34.12 8.37 2.80
C LYS A 76 -33.88 9.84 2.42
N LYS A 77 -32.75 10.41 2.85
CA LYS A 77 -32.10 11.49 2.10
C LYS A 77 -31.69 10.88 0.76
N ALA A 78 -32.65 10.80 -0.16
CA ALA A 78 -32.39 10.55 -1.56
C ALA A 78 -31.75 11.84 -2.10
N SER A 79 -30.46 12.00 -1.82
CA SER A 79 -29.61 12.88 -2.60
C SER A 79 -29.78 12.47 -4.06
N LYS A 80 -30.24 13.40 -4.91
CA LYS A 80 -30.25 13.33 -6.37
C LYS A 80 -29.15 12.39 -6.89
N LYS A 81 -29.47 11.11 -7.11
CA LYS A 81 -28.57 10.22 -7.85
C LYS A 81 -28.86 10.55 -9.31
N LYS A 82 -27.99 11.38 -9.88
CA LYS A 82 -27.78 11.44 -11.33
C LYS A 82 -27.76 10.02 -11.88
N ASP A 83 -28.35 9.83 -13.05
CA ASP A 83 -28.45 8.56 -13.79
C ASP A 83 -27.09 7.84 -13.86
N SER A 84 -26.76 7.10 -12.82
CA SER A 84 -25.54 6.31 -12.74
C SER A 84 -25.93 4.90 -13.12
N LYS A 85 -25.35 4.40 -14.22
CA LYS A 85 -25.55 3.03 -14.69
C LYS A 85 -25.01 1.99 -13.70
N TRP A 86 -24.31 2.40 -12.65
CA TRP A 86 -23.86 1.52 -11.58
C TRP A 86 -24.97 1.21 -10.58
N PHE A 87 -25.23 -0.06 -10.33
CA PHE A 87 -26.12 -0.52 -9.27
C PHE A 87 -25.36 -1.38 -8.26
N ASP A 88 -25.77 -1.27 -7.00
CA ASP A 88 -25.14 -1.95 -5.86
C ASP A 88 -25.96 -3.19 -5.47
N ILE A 89 -25.33 -4.35 -5.50
CA ILE A 89 -25.85 -5.61 -4.97
C ILE A 89 -24.99 -6.01 -3.78
N ASN A 90 -25.52 -5.78 -2.57
CA ASN A 90 -24.90 -6.23 -1.31
C ASN A 90 -23.40 -5.86 -1.17
N GLY A 91 -22.99 -4.70 -1.67
CA GLY A 91 -21.60 -4.23 -1.64
C GLY A 91 -20.81 -4.46 -2.93
N ILE A 92 -21.42 -5.06 -3.96
CA ILE A 92 -20.84 -5.24 -5.29
C ILE A 92 -21.48 -4.25 -6.25
N TYR A 93 -20.68 -3.37 -6.84
CA TYR A 93 -21.14 -2.43 -7.86
C TYR A 93 -21.01 -3.06 -9.25
N ILE A 94 -22.14 -3.16 -9.97
CA ILE A 94 -22.20 -3.69 -11.33
C ILE A 94 -22.64 -2.58 -12.27
N TYR A 95 -21.99 -2.47 -13.42
CA TYR A 95 -22.33 -1.52 -14.47
C TYR A 95 -23.48 -2.06 -15.33
N ASN A 96 -24.53 -1.26 -15.52
CA ASN A 96 -25.65 -1.55 -16.40
C ASN A 96 -25.35 -1.05 -17.82
N GLY A 97 -24.56 -1.82 -18.56
CA GLY A 97 -24.24 -1.57 -19.95
C GLY A 97 -23.19 -2.55 -20.47
N THR A 98 -23.23 -2.85 -21.76
CA THR A 98 -22.24 -3.72 -22.43
C THR A 98 -21.14 -2.95 -23.13
N SER A 99 -21.19 -1.62 -23.10
CA SER A 99 -20.16 -0.78 -23.71
C SER A 99 -18.89 -0.74 -22.87
N SER A 100 -17.82 -0.38 -23.55
CA SER A 100 -16.52 -0.03 -22.98
C SER A 100 -16.54 1.12 -21.96
N THR A 101 -17.62 1.91 -21.89
CA THR A 101 -17.79 3.03 -20.97
C THR A 101 -17.59 2.59 -19.52
N GLY A 102 -18.15 1.45 -19.12
CA GLY A 102 -18.00 0.89 -17.77
C GLY A 102 -16.56 0.46 -17.46
N GLU A 103 -15.88 -0.15 -18.43
CA GLU A 103 -14.46 -0.52 -18.30
C GLU A 103 -13.59 0.73 -18.14
N LEU A 104 -13.82 1.76 -18.97
CA LEU A 104 -13.12 3.04 -18.91
C LEU A 104 -13.30 3.71 -17.55
N GLU A 105 -14.54 3.74 -17.02
CA GLU A 105 -14.80 4.27 -15.68
C GLU A 105 -14.02 3.54 -14.58
N ILE A 106 -13.90 2.20 -14.66
CA ILE A 106 -13.05 1.44 -13.73
C ILE A 106 -11.59 1.86 -13.87
N TYR A 107 -11.07 1.94 -15.11
CA TYR A 107 -9.69 2.33 -15.33
C TYR A 107 -9.39 3.75 -14.83
N PHE A 108 -10.30 4.70 -15.01
CA PHE A 108 -10.15 6.05 -14.47
C PHE A 108 -10.13 6.06 -12.93
N LYS A 109 -11.06 5.35 -12.28
CA LYS A 109 -11.07 5.22 -10.81
C LYS A 109 -9.79 4.59 -10.28
N ALA A 110 -9.30 3.54 -10.96
CA ALA A 110 -8.05 2.89 -10.60
C ALA A 110 -6.84 3.83 -10.79
N LEU A 111 -6.84 4.62 -11.87
CA LEU A 111 -5.80 5.61 -12.16
C LEU A 111 -5.74 6.71 -11.10
N GLU A 112 -6.90 7.24 -10.68
CA GLU A 112 -6.98 8.23 -9.59
C GLU A 112 -6.45 7.66 -8.27
N THR A 113 -6.82 6.42 -7.96
CA THR A 113 -6.35 5.73 -6.75
C THR A 113 -4.84 5.55 -6.76
N LEU A 114 -4.27 5.10 -7.89
CA LEU A 114 -2.82 4.93 -8.04
C LEU A 114 -2.06 6.27 -7.99
N LYS A 115 -2.60 7.34 -8.57
CA LYS A 115 -1.99 8.67 -8.49
C LYS A 115 -1.94 9.16 -7.04
N HIS A 116 -3.02 8.96 -6.29
CA HIS A 116 -3.04 9.34 -4.89
C HIS A 116 -2.02 8.51 -4.07
N GLU A 117 -1.90 7.21 -4.33
CA GLU A 117 -0.88 6.36 -3.72
C GLU A 117 0.54 6.83 -4.06
N HIS A 118 0.79 7.19 -5.32
CA HIS A 118 2.08 7.71 -5.78
C HIS A 118 2.48 9.00 -5.06
N GLU A 119 1.56 9.96 -4.93
CA GLU A 119 1.79 11.19 -4.18
C GLU A 119 2.12 10.92 -2.71
N ASN A 120 1.39 9.99 -2.07
CA ASN A 120 1.63 9.60 -0.68
C ASN A 120 3.02 8.96 -0.50
N LEU A 121 3.45 8.11 -1.43
CA LEU A 121 4.79 7.51 -1.39
C LEU A 121 5.89 8.57 -1.56
N ILE A 122 5.73 9.52 -2.48
CA ILE A 122 6.68 10.63 -2.66
C ILE A 122 6.77 11.49 -1.40
N MET A 123 5.64 11.84 -0.79
CA MET A 123 5.63 12.62 0.45
C MET A 123 6.28 11.87 1.61
N THR A 124 6.05 10.56 1.71
CA THR A 124 6.67 9.72 2.72
C THR A 124 8.19 9.69 2.53
N LYS A 125 8.65 9.48 1.29
CA LYS A 125 10.07 9.47 0.96
C LYS A 125 10.75 10.77 1.36
N LYS A 126 10.23 11.92 0.89
CA LYS A 126 10.76 13.25 1.23
C LYS A 126 10.83 13.48 2.74
N SER A 127 9.81 13.02 3.47
CA SER A 127 9.76 13.13 4.92
C SER A 127 10.83 12.28 5.60
N LEU A 128 11.05 11.05 5.11
CA LEU A 128 12.09 10.15 5.59
C LEU A 128 13.49 10.71 5.30
N ASP A 129 13.72 11.21 4.08
CA ASP A 129 14.98 11.83 3.69
C ASP A 129 15.29 13.06 4.57
N SER A 130 14.31 13.92 4.83
CA SER A 130 14.46 15.05 5.75
C SER A 130 14.77 14.62 7.18
N LEU A 131 14.25 13.47 7.64
CA LEU A 131 14.59 12.93 8.97
C LEU A 131 16.03 12.41 9.01
N VAL A 132 16.50 11.75 7.95
CA VAL A 132 17.89 11.30 7.81
C VAL A 132 18.83 12.50 7.82
N GLU A 133 18.54 13.55 7.04
CA GLU A 133 19.30 14.81 7.05
C GLU A 133 19.37 15.48 8.43
N LYS A 134 18.29 15.39 9.22
CA LYS A 134 18.21 15.92 10.59
C LYS A 134 18.90 15.05 11.64
N GLY A 135 19.51 13.93 11.24
CA GLY A 135 20.31 13.08 12.12
C GLY A 135 19.67 11.74 12.51
N LEU A 136 18.61 11.31 11.81
CA LEU A 136 18.13 9.93 11.93
C LEU A 136 19.23 8.98 11.42
N LYS A 137 19.67 8.06 12.27
CA LYS A 137 20.71 7.08 11.91
C LYS A 137 20.19 6.11 10.84
N GLU A 138 20.93 5.97 9.75
CA GLU A 138 20.60 5.09 8.62
C GLU A 138 20.54 3.61 8.99
N HIS A 139 21.19 3.20 10.09
CA HIS A 139 21.29 1.81 10.53
C HIS A 139 20.29 1.42 11.65
N LEU A 140 19.18 2.16 11.79
CA LEU A 140 18.09 1.80 12.70
C LEU A 140 17.14 0.81 12.03
N GLY A 141 16.64 -0.15 12.80
CA GLY A 141 15.64 -1.09 12.32
C GLY A 141 14.29 -0.39 12.25
N CYS A 142 13.46 -0.75 11.29
CA CYS A 142 12.17 -0.10 11.08
C CYS A 142 11.06 -1.14 10.97
N VAL A 143 9.90 -0.86 11.55
CA VAL A 143 8.67 -1.62 11.29
C VAL A 143 7.66 -0.68 10.71
N VAL A 144 7.10 -1.05 9.56
CA VAL A 144 6.20 -0.21 8.79
C VAL A 144 4.86 -0.89 8.61
N LEU A 145 3.82 -0.19 9.01
CA LEU A 145 2.43 -0.52 8.69
C LEU A 145 2.05 0.17 7.38
N HIS A 146 1.69 -0.64 6.39
CA HIS A 146 1.20 -0.15 5.10
C HIS A 146 -0.31 0.02 5.18
N ASN A 147 -0.77 1.25 5.29
CA ASN A 147 -2.19 1.55 5.22
C ASN A 147 -2.58 1.84 3.77
N TYR A 148 -3.52 1.07 3.22
CA TYR A 148 -4.06 1.35 1.89
C TYR A 148 -4.84 2.67 1.92
N GLY A 149 -4.28 3.71 1.29
CA GLY A 149 -4.92 5.02 1.17
C GLY A 149 -4.60 6.03 2.27
N SER A 150 -3.70 5.74 3.20
CA SER A 150 -3.20 6.73 4.17
C SER A 150 -1.68 6.63 4.35
N SER A 151 -1.09 7.63 5.01
CA SER A 151 0.35 7.66 5.27
C SER A 151 0.79 6.43 6.08
N PRO A 152 1.94 5.83 5.76
CA PRO A 152 2.45 4.68 6.48
C PRO A 152 2.87 5.07 7.90
N GLU A 153 2.64 4.17 8.85
CA GLU A 153 3.10 4.33 10.23
C GLU A 153 4.43 3.61 10.41
N ILE A 154 5.45 4.34 10.87
CA ILE A 154 6.83 3.84 10.97
C ILE A 154 7.27 3.88 12.42
N VAL A 155 7.69 2.72 12.95
CA VAL A 155 8.32 2.59 14.26
C VAL A 155 9.80 2.28 14.09
N LEU A 156 10.65 3.14 14.64
CA LEU A 156 12.10 2.95 14.68
C LEU A 156 12.50 2.12 15.89
N ARG A 157 13.33 1.11 15.68
CA ARG A 157 13.90 0.24 16.71
C ARG A 157 15.41 0.39 16.69
N GLN A 158 16.02 0.46 17.88
CA GLN A 158 17.45 0.25 17.98
C GLN A 158 17.75 -1.16 17.49
N THR A 159 18.59 -1.27 16.46
CA THR A 159 19.09 -2.57 16.06
C THR A 159 19.83 -3.14 17.25
N LYS A 160 19.40 -4.32 17.74
CA LYS A 160 20.22 -5.14 18.63
C LYS A 160 21.37 -5.71 17.81
N LYS A 161 22.25 -4.86 17.27
CA LYS A 161 23.63 -5.27 17.09
C LYS A 161 24.11 -5.49 18.52
N VAL A 162 24.10 -6.75 18.95
CA VAL A 162 25.02 -7.24 19.96
C VAL A 162 26.35 -6.67 19.52
N SER A 163 26.80 -5.59 20.16
CA SER A 163 28.19 -5.20 20.00
C SER A 163 28.92 -6.46 20.43
N LYS A 164 29.60 -7.12 19.49
CA LYS A 164 30.68 -8.00 19.89
C LYS A 164 31.57 -7.09 20.70
N LYS A 165 31.41 -7.09 22.02
CA LYS A 165 32.37 -6.49 22.92
C LYS A 165 33.69 -7.06 22.44
N PHE A 166 34.51 -6.21 21.85
CA PHE A 166 35.81 -6.60 21.33
C PHE A 166 36.58 -7.10 22.56
N ALA A 167 36.58 -8.41 22.77
CA ALA A 167 37.37 -9.03 23.80
C ALA A 167 38.79 -9.04 23.24
N TYR A 168 39.61 -8.10 23.68
CA TYR A 168 41.04 -8.19 23.50
C TYR A 168 41.49 -9.40 24.33
N GLU A 169 41.56 -10.59 23.73
CA GLU A 169 42.37 -11.66 24.29
C GLU A 169 43.83 -11.31 23.99
N SER A 170 44.44 -10.51 24.88
CA SER A 170 45.88 -10.33 24.88
C SER A 170 46.51 -11.64 25.34
N ILE A 171 46.77 -12.55 24.40
CA ILE A 171 47.60 -13.71 24.65
C ILE A 171 49.06 -13.25 24.56
N LEU A 172 49.59 -12.74 25.66
CA LEU A 172 51.03 -12.56 25.85
C LEU A 172 51.54 -13.77 26.63
N TYR A 173 52.20 -14.70 25.94
CA TYR A 173 53.04 -15.71 26.59
C TYR A 173 54.46 -15.17 26.69
N VAL A 174 54.88 -14.83 27.91
CA VAL A 174 56.28 -14.57 28.23
C VAL A 174 56.80 -15.78 28.99
N ASN A 175 57.77 -16.49 28.40
CA ASN A 175 58.53 -17.49 29.14
C ASN A 175 59.51 -16.76 30.05
N CYS A 176 59.21 -16.72 31.35
CA CYS A 176 60.15 -16.27 32.36
C CYS A 176 61.04 -17.46 32.77
N GLU A 177 62.35 -17.36 32.53
CA GLU A 177 63.30 -18.27 33.17
C GLU A 177 63.48 -17.88 34.65
N PRO A 178 63.44 -18.85 35.58
CA PRO A 178 63.66 -18.55 37.00
C PRO A 178 65.12 -18.13 37.21
N GLU A 179 65.30 -16.95 37.79
CA GLU A 179 66.61 -16.42 38.18
C GLU A 179 67.28 -17.39 39.18
N LYS A 180 68.46 -17.90 38.82
CA LYS A 180 69.24 -18.78 39.71
C LYS A 180 69.72 -17.96 40.89
N ILE A 181 69.08 -18.14 42.04
CA ILE A 181 69.59 -17.65 43.32
C ILE A 181 70.88 -18.43 43.63
N ILE A 182 72.02 -17.81 43.40
CA ILE A 182 73.32 -18.34 43.85
C ILE A 182 73.41 -18.07 45.35
N LEU A 183 73.11 -19.09 46.16
CA LEU A 183 73.42 -19.08 47.59
C LEU A 183 74.92 -19.32 47.76
N ASN A 184 75.69 -18.26 48.02
CA ASN A 184 77.06 -18.36 48.49
C ASN A 184 77.06 -18.95 49.91
N ARG A 185 77.68 -20.12 50.08
CA ARG A 185 78.15 -20.66 51.36
C ARG A 185 79.60 -21.04 51.23
#